data_AF-A0A952D573-F1
#
_entry.id   AF-A0A952D573-F1
#
_cell.length_a   1.000
_cell.length_b   1.000
_cell.length_c   1.000
_cell.angle_alpha   90.00
_cell.angle_beta   90.00
_cell.angle_gamma   90.00
#
_symmetry.space_group_name_H-M   'P 1'
#
loop_
_entity.id
_entity.type
_entity.pdbx_description
1 polymer ?
#
loop_
_entity_poly.entity_id
_entity_poly.type
_entity_poly.pdbx_seq_one_letter_code
_entity_poly.pdbx_strand_id
1 'polypeptide(L)'
;MIALLLASALALGQTAPAGVADQDRPKTPYETLFPNPTGKNGFEDYVLAGMAARQALAGIDDVQWPSQFERNRVIASRGERAFALMREGNKKPVSDPRTKLGMDTLFPELAIFKELCKLAQADMYVRFANGDTAGATTTFIETATFVERSVPLPSLIACLVFIAQDAILLASFEQFAHRLALSDINRLEVYARGRIQRSLPFDKAMDTELILMEEVLKMPPDDLSVFGDDDDDEAFAAFGKLSLEERRALMEKAMAINRRNVERLVATYRGPESTWKLFEPEKTGNAMLDSLVSAITIGDMAGQLFSAVAKQRTQWRLLLLHCLIEKYRILHAKLPQSLADLQRNDDIADPLTDDLFVYKPVSVRDFELYSKGTELTGPIAIRYRRQQTAEGVAADPPPPTGSRS
;
A
#
# COMPACT_ATOMS: atom_id res chain seq x y z
N MET A 1 17.39 -9.97 1.58
CA MET A 1 16.75 -9.69 0.24
C MET A 1 15.81 -8.43 0.12
N ILE A 2 14.79 -8.22 0.98
CA ILE A 2 13.78 -7.12 0.85
C ILE A 2 14.38 -5.72 0.91
N ALA A 3 15.41 -5.51 1.76
CA ALA A 3 16.13 -4.25 1.83
C ALA A 3 16.90 -3.93 0.53
N LEU A 4 17.38 -4.95 -0.19
CA LEU A 4 18.12 -4.80 -1.44
C LEU A 4 17.19 -4.43 -2.61
N LEU A 5 15.98 -5.01 -2.66
CA LEU A 5 14.95 -4.70 -3.68
C LEU A 5 14.25 -3.35 -3.44
N LEU A 6 14.03 -2.96 -2.17
CA LEU A 6 13.54 -1.61 -1.83
C LEU A 6 14.62 -0.52 -2.03
N ALA A 7 15.90 -0.83 -1.81
CA ALA A 7 17.00 0.12 -2.01
C ALA A 7 17.32 0.34 -3.51
N SER A 8 17.20 -0.69 -4.36
CA SER A 8 17.46 -0.56 -5.80
C SER A 8 16.38 0.24 -6.54
N ALA A 9 15.15 0.32 -6.02
CA ALA A 9 14.11 1.23 -6.51
C ALA A 9 14.40 2.73 -6.20
N LEU A 10 15.34 3.04 -5.30
CA LEU A 10 15.68 4.41 -4.88
C LEU A 10 16.93 5.00 -5.57
N ALA A 11 17.71 4.21 -6.30
CA ALA A 11 19.04 4.61 -6.79
C ALA A 11 19.10 5.17 -8.23
N LEU A 12 17.99 5.28 -8.97
CA LEU A 12 17.99 5.72 -10.37
C LEU A 12 17.67 7.22 -10.50
N GLY A 13 18.69 8.07 -10.29
CA GLY A 13 18.55 9.52 -10.40
C GLY A 13 19.87 10.25 -10.66
N GLN A 14 20.52 10.01 -11.80
CA GLN A 14 21.59 10.88 -12.30
C GLN A 14 21.35 11.24 -13.77
N THR A 15 21.33 12.55 -14.06
CA THR A 15 21.18 13.11 -15.41
C THR A 15 22.55 13.28 -16.07
N ALA A 16 22.75 12.65 -17.23
CA ALA A 16 23.95 12.77 -18.06
C ALA A 16 23.90 14.02 -18.99
N PRO A 17 25.06 14.56 -19.42
CA PRO A 17 25.14 15.78 -20.23
C PRO A 17 24.76 15.54 -21.70
N ALA A 18 24.23 16.58 -22.33
CA ALA A 18 23.67 16.54 -23.69
C ALA A 18 24.77 16.63 -24.77
N GLY A 19 24.74 15.70 -25.74
CA GLY A 19 25.48 15.88 -26.99
C GLY A 19 25.98 14.63 -27.72
N VAL A 20 25.20 13.54 -27.81
CA VAL A 20 25.43 12.43 -28.77
C VAL A 20 24.05 11.89 -29.17
N ALA A 21 23.93 11.32 -30.37
CA ALA A 21 22.68 10.82 -30.97
C ALA A 21 21.77 10.07 -29.97
N ASP A 22 20.46 10.30 -30.10
CA ASP A 22 19.33 9.92 -29.19
C ASP A 22 19.14 8.40 -28.95
N GLN A 23 20.13 7.56 -29.27
CA GLN A 23 20.14 6.12 -28.97
C GLN A 23 20.63 5.79 -27.56
N ASP A 24 21.31 6.72 -26.88
CA ASP A 24 21.91 6.46 -25.55
C ASP A 24 21.10 7.02 -24.37
N ARG A 25 19.96 7.68 -24.58
CA ARG A 25 19.15 8.12 -23.44
C ARG A 25 18.49 6.92 -22.75
N PRO A 26 18.52 6.84 -21.40
CA PRO A 26 17.79 5.82 -20.67
C PRO A 26 16.31 5.85 -21.05
N LYS A 27 15.73 4.69 -21.36
CA LYS A 27 14.30 4.57 -21.62
C LYS A 27 13.53 4.99 -20.38
N THR A 28 12.46 5.74 -20.59
CA THR A 28 11.52 6.06 -19.51
C THR A 28 10.74 4.82 -19.07
N PRO A 29 10.14 4.82 -17.87
CA PRO A 29 9.24 3.74 -17.45
C PRO A 29 8.12 3.48 -18.46
N TYR A 30 7.55 4.52 -19.07
CA TYR A 30 6.51 4.38 -20.10
C TYR A 30 7.02 3.68 -21.36
N GLU A 31 8.16 4.11 -21.90
CA GLU A 31 8.77 3.48 -23.10
C GLU A 31 9.20 2.03 -22.85
N THR A 32 9.55 1.71 -21.60
CA THR A 32 9.93 0.35 -21.20
C THR A 32 8.71 -0.57 -21.12
N LEU A 33 7.62 -0.10 -20.53
CA LEU A 33 6.40 -0.88 -20.32
C LEU A 33 5.52 -0.98 -21.58
N PHE A 34 5.52 0.06 -22.41
CA PHE A 34 4.63 0.17 -23.57
C PHE A 34 5.43 0.51 -24.84
N PRO A 35 6.18 -0.45 -25.41
CA PRO A 35 6.86 -0.24 -26.69
C PRO A 35 5.88 0.07 -27.83
N ASN A 36 4.62 -0.38 -27.71
CA ASN A 36 3.52 -0.13 -28.66
C ASN A 36 2.26 0.27 -27.87
N PRO A 37 2.13 1.53 -27.41
CA PRO A 37 1.00 1.96 -26.61
C PRO A 37 -0.30 1.91 -27.42
N THR A 38 -1.38 1.49 -26.77
CA THR A 38 -2.68 1.30 -27.41
C THR A 38 -3.62 2.49 -27.22
N GLY A 39 -3.39 3.30 -26.18
CA GLY A 39 -4.29 4.35 -25.72
C GLY A 39 -5.59 3.84 -25.06
N LYS A 40 -5.80 2.52 -25.02
CA LYS A 40 -7.04 1.87 -24.53
C LYS A 40 -6.90 1.27 -23.13
N ASN A 41 -5.68 1.07 -22.66
CA ASN A 41 -5.39 0.53 -21.34
C ASN A 41 -5.18 1.69 -20.35
N GLY A 42 -5.96 1.75 -19.28
CA GLY A 42 -5.84 2.78 -18.24
C GLY A 42 -4.50 2.75 -17.50
N PHE A 43 -3.79 1.62 -17.53
CA PHE A 43 -2.43 1.51 -16.99
C PHE A 43 -1.45 2.44 -17.74
N GLU A 44 -1.65 2.66 -19.04
CA GLU A 44 -0.84 3.61 -19.83
C GLU A 44 -0.97 5.03 -19.26
N ASP A 45 -2.21 5.48 -19.02
CA ASP A 45 -2.46 6.82 -18.49
C ASP A 45 -1.97 6.97 -17.05
N TYR A 46 -2.04 5.92 -16.23
CA TYR A 46 -1.48 5.94 -14.87
C TYR A 46 0.04 6.12 -14.87
N VAL A 47 0.78 5.43 -15.74
CA VAL A 47 2.23 5.60 -15.85
C VAL A 47 2.56 7.02 -16.30
N LEU A 48 1.83 7.55 -17.30
CA LEU A 48 1.99 8.95 -17.71
C LEU A 48 1.63 9.93 -16.58
N ALA A 49 0.58 9.66 -15.80
CA ALA A 49 0.19 10.47 -14.66
C ALA A 49 1.27 10.48 -13.57
N GLY A 50 1.85 9.32 -13.25
CA GLY A 50 2.96 9.22 -12.30
C GLY A 50 4.20 9.98 -12.78
N MET A 51 4.54 9.91 -14.07
CA MET A 51 5.65 10.69 -14.65
C MET A 51 5.38 12.20 -14.56
N ALA A 52 4.16 12.63 -14.89
CA ALA A 52 3.76 14.03 -14.75
C ALA A 52 3.78 14.50 -13.28
N ALA A 53 3.39 13.64 -12.34
CA ALA A 53 3.46 13.92 -10.91
C ALA A 53 4.91 14.08 -10.43
N ARG A 54 5.82 13.18 -10.85
CA ARG A 54 7.26 13.32 -10.57
C ARG A 54 7.81 14.63 -11.13
N GLN A 55 7.41 15.04 -12.33
CA GLN A 55 7.79 16.33 -12.91
C GLN A 55 7.25 17.51 -12.08
N ALA A 56 6.01 17.44 -11.60
CA ALA A 56 5.42 18.48 -10.76
C ALA A 56 6.19 18.66 -9.42
N LEU A 57 6.71 17.56 -8.87
CA LEU A 57 7.47 17.52 -7.63
C LEU A 57 8.98 17.80 -7.80
N ALA A 58 9.48 17.85 -9.03
CA ALA A 58 10.90 18.08 -9.29
C ALA A 58 11.35 19.46 -8.78
N GLY A 59 12.50 19.47 -8.09
CA GLY A 59 13.13 20.68 -7.53
C GLY A 59 12.35 21.35 -6.39
N ILE A 60 11.29 20.73 -5.88
CA ILE A 60 10.49 21.30 -4.78
C ILE A 60 11.30 21.36 -3.48
N ASP A 61 12.11 20.35 -3.21
CA ASP A 61 12.88 20.27 -1.96
C ASP A 61 14.16 21.12 -1.98
N ASP A 62 14.57 21.61 -3.15
CA ASP A 62 15.73 22.52 -3.33
C ASP A 62 15.40 23.98 -2.98
N VAL A 63 14.12 24.28 -2.75
CA VAL A 63 13.62 25.63 -2.46
C VAL A 63 13.27 25.75 -0.99
N GLN A 64 13.71 26.83 -0.34
CA GLN A 64 13.18 27.20 0.98
C GLN A 64 11.81 27.84 0.83
N TRP A 65 10.81 27.24 1.48
CA TRP A 65 9.42 27.69 1.40
C TRP A 65 9.04 28.51 2.63
N PRO A 66 8.29 29.62 2.47
CA PRO A 66 7.80 30.39 3.62
C PRO A 66 6.87 29.59 4.56
N SER A 67 6.16 28.59 4.03
CA SER A 67 5.31 27.70 4.81
C SER A 67 5.01 26.40 4.04
N GLN A 68 4.48 25.40 4.75
CA GLN A 68 3.98 24.17 4.14
C GLN A 68 2.85 24.42 3.13
N PHE A 69 1.98 25.41 3.40
CA PHE A 69 0.90 25.76 2.48
C PHE A 69 1.45 26.32 1.16
N GLU A 70 2.41 27.22 1.23
CA GLU A 70 3.05 27.79 0.02
C GLU A 70 3.74 26.71 -0.83
N ARG A 71 4.46 25.79 -0.17
CA ARG A 71 5.05 24.62 -0.82
C ARG A 71 3.98 23.79 -1.54
N ASN A 72 2.93 23.39 -0.82
CA ASN A 72 1.88 22.52 -1.37
C ASN A 72 1.07 23.23 -2.47
N ARG A 73 0.88 24.55 -2.39
CA ARG A 73 0.19 25.35 -3.40
C ARG A 73 0.93 25.31 -4.74
N VAL A 74 2.25 25.46 -4.73
CA VAL A 74 3.05 25.37 -5.96
C VAL A 74 3.04 23.96 -6.53
N ILE A 75 3.18 22.93 -5.68
CA ILE A 75 3.05 21.52 -6.10
C ILE A 75 1.69 21.30 -6.80
N ALA A 76 0.60 21.68 -6.15
CA ALA A 76 -0.76 21.50 -6.66
C ALA A 76 -0.97 22.22 -8.00
N SER A 77 -0.47 23.46 -8.15
CA SER A 77 -0.59 24.22 -9.40
C SER A 77 0.12 23.57 -10.60
N ARG A 78 1.11 22.70 -10.36
CA ARG A 78 1.83 21.95 -11.40
C ARG A 78 1.16 20.61 -11.73
N GLY A 79 0.18 20.18 -10.93
CA GLY A 79 -0.38 18.83 -10.94
C GLY A 79 -1.48 18.55 -11.95
N GLU A 80 -2.04 19.58 -12.61
CA GLU A 80 -3.27 19.43 -13.42
C GLU A 80 -3.15 18.34 -14.50
N ARG A 81 -2.00 18.27 -15.18
CA ARG A 81 -1.75 17.24 -16.19
C ARG A 81 -1.79 15.83 -15.61
N ALA A 82 -1.21 15.62 -14.43
CA ALA A 82 -1.19 14.32 -13.77
C ALA A 82 -2.61 13.89 -13.38
N PHE A 83 -3.41 14.80 -12.82
CA PHE A 83 -4.81 14.52 -12.47
C PHE A 83 -5.68 14.27 -13.70
N ALA A 84 -5.49 15.01 -14.79
CA ALA A 84 -6.19 14.75 -16.05
C ALA A 84 -5.92 13.34 -16.57
N LEU A 85 -4.65 12.92 -16.62
CA LEU A 85 -4.25 11.57 -17.04
C LEU A 85 -4.80 10.48 -16.11
N MET A 86 -4.73 10.69 -14.79
CA MET A 86 -5.29 9.76 -13.81
C MET A 86 -6.81 9.58 -14.01
N ARG A 87 -7.55 10.67 -14.26
CA ARG A 87 -8.99 10.62 -14.55
C ARG A 87 -9.28 9.87 -15.85
N GLU A 88 -8.47 10.04 -16.89
CA GLU A 88 -8.60 9.25 -18.12
C GLU A 88 -8.33 7.76 -17.88
N GLY A 89 -7.29 7.42 -17.10
CA GLY A 89 -7.01 6.03 -16.73
C GLY A 89 -8.14 5.38 -15.93
N ASN A 90 -8.76 6.11 -15.00
CA ASN A 90 -9.90 5.64 -14.22
C ASN A 90 -11.13 5.26 -15.07
N LYS A 91 -11.25 5.78 -16.30
CA LYS A 91 -12.34 5.48 -17.24
C LYS A 91 -12.07 4.24 -18.11
N LYS A 92 -10.83 3.76 -18.17
CA LYS A 92 -10.40 2.69 -19.09
C LYS A 92 -10.16 1.37 -18.34
N PRO A 93 -10.35 0.20 -18.99
CA PRO A 93 -9.93 -1.08 -18.40
C PRO A 93 -8.42 -1.04 -18.09
N VAL A 94 -8.00 -1.68 -17.00
CA VAL A 94 -6.60 -1.70 -16.57
C VAL A 94 -6.08 -3.14 -16.68
N SER A 95 -4.95 -3.31 -17.37
CA SER A 95 -4.22 -4.56 -17.48
C SER A 95 -2.72 -4.31 -17.37
N ASP A 96 -1.99 -5.19 -16.69
CA ASP A 96 -0.51 -5.16 -16.72
C ASP A 96 -0.04 -5.40 -18.17
N PRO A 97 0.80 -4.53 -18.76
CA PRO A 97 1.35 -4.74 -20.10
C PRO A 97 2.36 -5.89 -20.17
N ARG A 98 2.86 -6.38 -19.03
CA ARG A 98 3.84 -7.48 -19.00
C ARG A 98 3.16 -8.80 -19.36
N THR A 99 3.74 -9.52 -20.30
CA THR A 99 3.29 -10.85 -20.70
C THR A 99 3.89 -11.97 -19.85
N LYS A 100 5.01 -11.69 -19.17
CA LYS A 100 5.73 -12.61 -18.29
C LYS A 100 6.31 -11.83 -17.12
N LEU A 101 6.27 -12.43 -15.95
CA LEU A 101 6.97 -11.99 -14.76
C LEU A 101 8.06 -13.03 -14.45
N GLY A 102 9.26 -12.54 -14.18
CA GLY A 102 10.40 -13.32 -13.71
C GLY A 102 10.99 -12.71 -12.45
N MET A 103 11.93 -13.40 -11.81
CA MET A 103 12.56 -12.94 -10.57
C MET A 103 13.32 -11.62 -10.71
N ASP A 104 13.81 -11.31 -11.91
CA ASP A 104 14.51 -10.09 -12.28
C ASP A 104 13.57 -8.98 -12.79
N THR A 105 12.25 -9.23 -12.79
CA THR A 105 11.29 -8.26 -13.31
C THR A 105 11.22 -7.03 -12.40
N LEU A 106 11.58 -5.89 -12.98
CA LEU A 106 11.50 -4.60 -12.31
C LEU A 106 10.12 -3.97 -12.45
N PHE A 107 9.76 -3.18 -11.42
CA PHE A 107 8.51 -2.41 -11.36
C PHE A 107 8.77 -0.90 -11.25
N PRO A 108 9.42 -0.29 -12.26
CA PRO A 108 9.82 1.13 -12.20
C PRO A 108 8.64 2.10 -12.04
N GLU A 109 7.44 1.69 -12.44
CA GLU A 109 6.20 2.45 -12.31
C GLU A 109 5.75 2.62 -10.85
N LEU A 110 6.07 1.69 -9.96
CA LEU A 110 5.64 1.75 -8.56
C LEU A 110 6.22 2.99 -7.85
N ALA A 111 7.44 3.39 -8.21
CA ALA A 111 8.07 4.59 -7.68
C ALA A 111 7.35 5.88 -8.11
N ILE A 112 6.94 6.00 -9.38
CA ILE A 112 6.19 7.18 -9.86
C ILE A 112 4.75 7.21 -9.36
N PHE A 113 4.13 6.06 -9.11
CA PHE A 113 2.79 5.98 -8.52
C PHE A 113 2.77 6.56 -7.10
N LYS A 114 3.83 6.33 -6.31
CA LYS A 114 3.99 6.98 -5.00
C LYS A 114 4.03 8.51 -5.12
N GLU A 115 4.70 9.04 -6.14
CA GLU A 115 4.74 10.49 -6.39
C GLU A 115 3.36 11.06 -6.75
N LEU A 116 2.53 10.31 -7.47
CA LEU A 116 1.14 10.69 -7.73
C LEU A 116 0.31 10.81 -6.44
N CYS A 117 0.47 9.88 -5.49
CA CYS A 117 -0.20 9.97 -4.19
C CYS A 117 0.27 11.18 -3.36
N LYS A 118 1.57 11.50 -3.38
CA LYS A 118 2.09 12.71 -2.71
C LYS A 118 1.56 14.00 -3.34
N LEU A 119 1.46 14.05 -4.67
CA LEU A 119 0.85 15.16 -5.39
C LEU A 119 -0.63 15.34 -4.99
N ALA A 120 -1.40 14.24 -4.95
CA ALA A 120 -2.79 14.25 -4.50
C ALA A 120 -2.91 14.77 -3.05
N GLN A 121 -2.03 14.35 -2.14
CA GLN A 121 -1.98 14.86 -0.77
C GLN A 121 -1.74 16.38 -0.72
N ALA A 122 -0.82 16.90 -1.52
CA ALA A 122 -0.57 18.35 -1.59
C ALA A 122 -1.78 19.13 -2.14
N ASP A 123 -2.43 18.63 -3.19
CA ASP A 123 -3.65 19.23 -3.76
C ASP A 123 -4.81 19.24 -2.74
N MET A 124 -5.09 18.09 -2.10
CA MET A 124 -6.11 18.02 -1.06
C MET A 124 -5.83 19.01 0.08
N TYR A 125 -4.58 19.09 0.55
CA TYR A 125 -4.19 20.05 1.60
C TYR A 125 -4.56 21.49 1.22
N VAL A 126 -4.21 21.91 0.01
CA VAL A 126 -4.47 23.27 -0.49
C VAL A 126 -5.97 23.52 -0.64
N ARG A 127 -6.71 22.57 -1.21
CA ARG A 127 -8.16 22.67 -1.37
C ARG A 127 -8.89 22.77 -0.04
N PHE A 128 -8.54 21.93 0.94
CA PHE A 128 -9.10 22.03 2.29
C PHE A 128 -8.75 23.35 2.98
N ALA A 129 -7.53 23.86 2.81
CA ALA A 129 -7.13 25.15 3.35
C ALA A 129 -7.91 26.32 2.71
N ASN A 130 -8.29 26.18 1.44
CA ASN A 130 -9.12 27.16 0.71
C ASN A 130 -10.63 26.98 0.90
N GLY A 131 -11.08 25.97 1.66
CA GLY A 131 -12.49 25.66 1.86
C GLY A 131 -13.16 24.90 0.70
N ASP A 132 -12.40 24.45 -0.30
CA ASP A 132 -12.88 23.60 -1.40
C ASP A 132 -12.93 22.12 -0.98
N THR A 133 -13.85 21.77 -0.09
CA THR A 133 -14.00 20.39 0.40
C THR A 133 -14.44 19.43 -0.70
N ALA A 134 -15.23 19.92 -1.65
CA ALA A 134 -15.77 19.13 -2.75
C ALA A 134 -14.67 18.72 -3.73
N GLY A 135 -13.78 19.64 -4.09
CA GLY A 135 -12.59 19.36 -4.89
C GLY A 135 -11.64 18.41 -4.16
N ALA A 136 -11.34 18.65 -2.88
CA ALA A 136 -10.46 17.77 -2.10
C ALA A 136 -11.00 16.34 -2.01
N THR A 137 -12.31 16.19 -1.78
CA THR A 137 -12.99 14.89 -1.76
C THR A 137 -12.94 14.19 -3.13
N THR A 138 -13.04 14.96 -4.21
CA THR A 138 -12.91 14.43 -5.57
C THR A 138 -11.50 13.92 -5.82
N THR A 139 -10.47 14.70 -5.49
CA THR A 139 -9.06 14.27 -5.57
C THR A 139 -8.81 13.00 -4.76
N PHE A 140 -9.35 12.91 -3.54
CA PHE A 140 -9.25 11.73 -2.69
C PHE A 140 -9.83 10.49 -3.40
N ILE A 141 -11.08 10.55 -3.84
CA ILE A 141 -11.79 9.43 -4.44
C ILE A 141 -11.13 9.00 -5.75
N GLU A 142 -10.72 9.94 -6.60
CA GLU A 142 -10.07 9.64 -7.87
C GLU A 142 -8.70 8.98 -7.67
N THR A 143 -7.94 9.43 -6.66
CA THR A 143 -6.64 8.84 -6.30
C THR A 143 -6.82 7.45 -5.69
N ALA A 144 -7.78 7.28 -4.77
CA ALA A 144 -8.11 5.97 -4.21
C ALA A 144 -8.55 4.98 -5.30
N THR A 145 -9.34 5.47 -6.28
CA THR A 145 -9.77 4.67 -7.43
C THR A 145 -8.59 4.25 -8.29
N PHE A 146 -7.62 5.14 -8.51
CA PHE A 146 -6.38 4.82 -9.19
C PHE A 146 -5.59 3.73 -8.44
N VAL A 147 -5.38 3.87 -7.13
CA VAL A 147 -4.65 2.89 -6.30
C VAL A 147 -5.34 1.53 -6.38
N GLU A 148 -6.66 1.51 -6.20
CA GLU A 148 -7.50 0.31 -6.32
C GLU A 148 -7.42 -0.36 -7.69
N ARG A 149 -7.44 0.42 -8.77
CA ARG A 149 -7.43 -0.10 -10.14
C ARG A 149 -6.05 -0.46 -10.64
N SER A 150 -4.98 -0.05 -9.94
CA SER A 150 -3.59 -0.36 -10.29
C SER A 150 -3.12 -1.72 -9.73
N VAL A 151 -3.93 -2.34 -8.86
CA VAL A 151 -3.67 -3.68 -8.29
C VAL A 151 -3.75 -4.88 -9.27
N PRO A 152 -4.12 -4.77 -10.57
CA PRO A 152 -3.92 -5.86 -11.51
C PRO A 152 -2.47 -6.33 -11.68
N LEU A 153 -1.48 -5.60 -11.15
CA LEU A 153 -0.11 -6.09 -10.99
C LEU A 153 -0.11 -7.25 -9.98
N PRO A 154 0.05 -8.50 -10.43
CA PRO A 154 -0.24 -9.64 -9.59
C PRO A 154 1.00 -10.05 -8.79
N SER A 155 1.78 -9.11 -8.25
CA SER A 155 2.93 -9.45 -7.38
C SER A 155 2.70 -8.98 -5.95
N LEU A 156 3.31 -9.66 -4.97
CA LEU A 156 3.23 -9.22 -3.57
C LEU A 156 3.89 -7.86 -3.37
N ILE A 157 4.97 -7.60 -4.10
CA ILE A 157 5.66 -6.29 -4.09
C ILE A 157 4.67 -5.19 -4.49
N ALA A 158 3.94 -5.39 -5.60
CA ALA A 158 2.94 -4.43 -6.03
C ALA A 158 1.84 -4.25 -4.98
N CYS A 159 1.35 -5.36 -4.40
CA CYS A 159 0.34 -5.32 -3.33
C CYS A 159 0.80 -4.46 -2.14
N LEU A 160 2.02 -4.68 -1.63
CA LEU A 160 2.60 -3.90 -0.53
C LEU A 160 2.75 -2.42 -0.87
N VAL A 161 3.16 -2.10 -2.10
CA VAL A 161 3.26 -0.70 -2.55
C VAL A 161 1.88 -0.04 -2.59
N PHE A 162 0.85 -0.71 -3.10
CA PHE A 162 -0.51 -0.15 -3.13
C PHE A 162 -1.10 0.03 -1.72
N ILE A 163 -0.80 -0.88 -0.79
CA ILE A 163 -1.14 -0.70 0.63
C ILE A 163 -0.47 0.57 1.19
N ALA A 164 0.82 0.76 0.90
CA ALA A 164 1.53 1.95 1.35
C ALA A 164 0.96 3.25 0.72
N GLN A 165 0.51 3.19 -0.54
CA GLN A 165 -0.14 4.32 -1.21
C GLN A 165 -1.51 4.67 -0.59
N ASP A 166 -2.34 3.67 -0.28
CA ASP A 166 -3.58 3.88 0.47
C ASP A 166 -3.29 4.50 1.85
N ALA A 167 -2.24 4.07 2.54
CA ALA A 167 -1.85 4.64 3.83
C ALA A 167 -1.43 6.13 3.72
N ILE A 168 -0.71 6.52 2.66
CA ILE A 168 -0.38 7.93 2.37
C ILE A 168 -1.66 8.75 2.17
N LEU A 169 -2.62 8.20 1.41
CA LEU A 169 -3.86 8.87 1.10
C LEU A 169 -4.74 9.04 2.35
N LEU A 170 -4.93 7.97 3.12
CA LEU A 170 -5.73 7.96 4.35
C LEU A 170 -5.16 8.85 5.45
N ALA A 171 -3.83 8.95 5.57
CA ALA A 171 -3.18 9.86 6.52
C ALA A 171 -3.51 11.34 6.26
N SER A 172 -3.87 11.69 5.01
CA SER A 172 -4.29 13.04 4.65
C SER A 172 -5.71 13.34 5.11
N PHE A 173 -6.59 12.34 5.11
CA PHE A 173 -8.01 12.50 5.43
C PHE A 173 -8.24 12.94 6.88
N GLU A 174 -7.58 12.29 7.84
CA GLU A 174 -7.80 12.53 9.28
C GLU A 174 -7.64 14.03 9.64
N GLN A 175 -6.70 14.71 9.01
CA GLN A 175 -6.42 16.13 9.27
C GLN A 175 -7.59 17.06 8.90
N PHE A 176 -8.47 16.62 8.01
CA PHE A 176 -9.50 17.46 7.41
C PHE A 176 -10.92 16.90 7.57
N ALA A 177 -11.09 15.72 8.17
CA ALA A 177 -12.38 15.07 8.34
C ALA A 177 -13.44 15.99 8.96
N HIS A 178 -13.07 16.76 9.99
CA HIS A 178 -13.96 17.71 10.69
C HIS A 178 -14.42 18.90 9.83
N ARG A 179 -13.80 19.13 8.66
CA ARG A 179 -14.09 20.24 7.74
C ARG A 179 -15.02 19.86 6.61
N LEU A 180 -15.33 18.58 6.44
CA LEU A 180 -16.11 18.11 5.30
C LEU A 180 -17.55 18.60 5.36
N ALA A 181 -18.08 18.99 4.21
CA ALA A 181 -19.51 19.22 4.04
C ALA A 181 -20.27 17.88 4.10
N LEU A 182 -21.53 17.91 4.53
CA LEU A 182 -22.38 16.72 4.62
C LEU A 182 -22.48 15.96 3.28
N SER A 183 -22.52 16.67 2.14
CA SER A 183 -22.53 16.07 0.81
C SER A 183 -21.25 15.28 0.51
N ASP A 184 -20.10 15.79 0.94
CA ASP A 184 -18.80 15.13 0.73
C ASP A 184 -18.63 13.92 1.65
N ILE A 185 -19.10 14.02 2.89
CA ILE A 185 -19.17 12.89 3.82
C ILE A 185 -19.99 11.74 3.22
N ASN A 186 -21.16 12.03 2.63
CA ASN A 186 -21.98 11.01 1.99
C ASN A 186 -21.28 10.36 0.79
N ARG A 187 -20.54 11.13 -0.02
CA ARG A 187 -19.76 10.59 -1.15
C ARG A 187 -18.68 9.62 -0.67
N LEU A 188 -17.96 10.00 0.39
CA LEU A 188 -16.92 9.18 0.99
C LEU A 188 -17.48 7.94 1.69
N GLU A 189 -18.63 8.06 2.37
CA GLU A 189 -19.34 6.92 2.98
C GLU A 189 -19.63 5.85 1.92
N VAL A 190 -20.22 6.24 0.79
CA VAL A 190 -20.54 5.34 -0.33
C VAL A 190 -19.26 4.72 -0.90
N TYR A 191 -18.22 5.53 -1.12
CA TYR A 191 -16.96 5.06 -1.67
C TYR A 191 -16.25 4.07 -0.73
N ALA A 192 -16.10 4.42 0.55
CA ALA A 192 -15.44 3.59 1.55
C ALA A 192 -16.16 2.24 1.72
N ARG A 193 -17.49 2.25 1.77
CA ARG A 193 -18.29 1.00 1.83
C ARG A 193 -18.04 0.12 0.61
N GLY A 194 -18.07 0.70 -0.59
CA GLY A 194 -17.77 -0.03 -1.82
C GLY A 194 -16.34 -0.58 -1.83
N ARG A 195 -15.37 0.17 -1.30
CA ARG A 195 -13.97 -0.24 -1.17
C ARG A 195 -13.79 -1.41 -0.20
N ILE A 196 -14.44 -1.39 0.96
CA ILE A 196 -14.40 -2.45 1.97
C ILE A 196 -14.95 -3.78 1.42
N GLN A 197 -15.99 -3.72 0.58
CA GLN A 197 -16.62 -4.91 0.00
C GLN A 197 -15.80 -5.58 -1.11
N ARG A 198 -14.84 -4.87 -1.71
CA ARG A 198 -14.00 -5.42 -2.77
C ARG A 198 -12.82 -6.15 -2.14
N SER A 199 -12.63 -7.42 -2.51
CA SER A 199 -11.42 -8.14 -2.13
C SER A 199 -10.21 -7.51 -2.81
N LEU A 200 -9.12 -7.35 -2.06
CA LEU A 200 -7.81 -7.20 -2.70
C LEU A 200 -7.51 -8.49 -3.48
N PRO A 201 -6.87 -8.40 -4.65
CA PRO A 201 -6.46 -9.54 -5.46
C PRO A 201 -5.22 -10.24 -4.85
N PHE A 202 -5.19 -10.40 -3.53
CA PHE A 202 -4.10 -11.06 -2.81
C PHE A 202 -3.96 -12.52 -3.24
N ASP A 203 -5.07 -13.21 -3.50
CA ASP A 203 -5.06 -14.57 -4.03
C ASP A 203 -4.33 -14.65 -5.37
N LYS A 204 -4.60 -13.72 -6.28
CA LYS A 204 -3.88 -13.62 -7.56
C LYS A 204 -2.39 -13.28 -7.39
N ALA A 205 -2.06 -12.47 -6.38
CA ALA A 205 -0.67 -12.16 -6.07
C ALA A 205 0.06 -13.43 -5.58
N MET A 206 -0.54 -14.20 -4.67
CA MET A 206 0.01 -15.46 -4.19
C MET A 206 0.17 -16.50 -5.31
N ASP A 207 -0.83 -16.61 -6.21
CA ASP A 207 -0.75 -17.51 -7.37
C ASP A 207 0.44 -17.15 -8.27
N THR A 208 0.72 -15.86 -8.46
CA THR A 208 1.85 -15.41 -9.27
C THR A 208 3.19 -15.68 -8.59
N GLU A 209 3.29 -15.49 -7.28
CA GLU A 209 4.54 -15.83 -6.58
C GLU A 209 4.82 -17.33 -6.63
N LEU A 210 3.79 -18.19 -6.57
CA LEU A 210 3.96 -19.62 -6.79
C LEU A 210 4.56 -19.92 -8.17
N ILE A 211 4.05 -19.25 -9.21
CA ILE A 211 4.60 -19.38 -10.57
C ILE A 211 6.05 -18.90 -10.61
N LEU A 212 6.37 -17.77 -9.98
CA LEU A 212 7.75 -17.26 -9.91
C LEU A 212 8.69 -18.24 -9.21
N MET A 213 8.23 -18.85 -8.11
CA MET A 213 8.99 -19.88 -7.38
C MET A 213 9.19 -21.16 -8.20
N GLU A 214 8.21 -21.56 -9.00
CA GLU A 214 8.36 -22.68 -9.93
C GLU A 214 9.38 -22.39 -11.03
N GLU A 215 9.54 -21.14 -11.45
CA GLU A 215 10.63 -20.75 -12.36
C GLU A 215 12.00 -20.82 -11.67
N VAL A 216 12.10 -20.57 -10.36
CA VAL A 216 13.35 -20.74 -9.59
C VAL A 216 13.84 -22.18 -9.64
N LEU A 217 12.95 -23.19 -9.65
CA LEU A 217 13.35 -24.59 -9.82
C LEU A 217 14.05 -24.90 -11.14
N LYS A 218 13.81 -24.08 -12.16
CA LYS A 218 14.41 -24.25 -13.50
C LYS A 218 15.77 -23.57 -13.60
N MET A 219 16.13 -22.75 -12.61
CA MET A 219 17.42 -22.08 -12.59
C MET A 219 18.55 -23.09 -12.34
N PRO A 220 19.71 -22.92 -12.99
CA PRO A 220 20.92 -23.66 -12.66
C PRO A 220 21.23 -23.55 -11.15
N PRO A 221 21.69 -24.64 -10.50
CA PRO A 221 21.97 -24.62 -9.07
C PRO A 221 22.97 -23.53 -8.63
N ASP A 222 23.88 -23.12 -9.51
CA ASP A 222 24.90 -22.11 -9.21
C ASP A 222 24.29 -20.70 -9.11
N ASP A 223 23.15 -20.47 -9.77
CA ASP A 223 22.40 -19.21 -9.75
C ASP A 223 21.51 -19.07 -8.49
N LEU A 224 21.31 -20.17 -7.72
CA LEU A 224 20.52 -20.15 -6.49
C LEU A 224 21.25 -19.48 -5.31
N SER A 225 22.55 -19.22 -5.44
CA SER A 225 23.36 -18.52 -4.43
C SER A 225 22.86 -17.09 -4.16
N VAL A 226 22.05 -16.51 -5.07
CA VAL A 226 21.42 -15.20 -4.90
C VAL A 226 20.37 -15.18 -3.78
N PHE A 227 19.88 -16.34 -3.34
CA PHE A 227 18.78 -16.45 -2.37
C PHE A 227 19.21 -16.67 -0.92
N GLY A 228 20.49 -16.93 -0.64
CA GLY A 228 20.99 -17.05 0.74
C GLY A 228 21.20 -15.68 1.37
N ASP A 229 20.58 -15.44 2.53
CA ASP A 229 21.05 -14.39 3.44
C ASP A 229 22.25 -14.95 4.26
N ASP A 230 23.12 -14.09 4.80
CA ASP A 230 24.39 -14.49 5.48
C ASP A 230 24.21 -15.53 6.61
N ASP A 231 23.00 -15.63 7.19
CA ASP A 231 22.68 -16.58 8.27
C ASP A 231 22.41 -18.02 7.77
N ASP A 232 22.12 -18.21 6.47
CA ASP A 232 21.83 -19.52 5.87
C ASP A 232 23.05 -20.17 5.21
N ASP A 233 24.23 -19.55 5.36
CA ASP A 233 25.47 -19.92 4.67
C ASP A 233 25.86 -21.40 4.87
N GLU A 234 25.64 -21.96 6.05
CA GLU A 234 26.00 -23.36 6.32
C GLU A 234 25.09 -24.35 5.59
N ALA A 235 23.79 -24.07 5.54
CA ALA A 235 22.81 -24.91 4.84
C ALA A 235 23.01 -24.84 3.32
N PHE A 236 23.26 -23.65 2.77
CA PHE A 236 23.55 -23.47 1.36
C PHE A 236 24.93 -24.04 0.97
N ALA A 237 25.95 -23.92 1.83
CA ALA A 237 27.23 -24.57 1.60
C ALA A 237 27.11 -26.10 1.59
N ALA A 238 26.28 -26.67 2.47
CA ALA A 238 26.00 -28.09 2.48
C ALA A 238 25.18 -28.53 1.25
N PHE A 239 24.19 -27.73 0.83
CA PHE A 239 23.45 -27.93 -0.41
C PHE A 239 24.36 -27.91 -1.64
N GLY A 240 25.33 -26.99 -1.67
CA GLY A 240 26.37 -26.89 -2.70
C GLY A 240 27.32 -28.10 -2.77
N LYS A 241 27.33 -28.98 -1.77
CA LYS A 241 28.12 -30.23 -1.79
C LYS A 241 27.35 -31.43 -2.34
N LEU A 242 26.03 -31.33 -2.48
CA LEU A 242 25.19 -32.40 -3.01
C LEU A 242 25.41 -32.57 -4.52
N SER A 243 25.23 -33.80 -5.01
CA SER A 243 25.16 -34.08 -6.44
C SER A 243 23.95 -33.39 -7.09
N LEU A 244 23.98 -33.22 -8.41
CA LEU A 244 22.88 -32.58 -9.15
C LEU A 244 21.52 -33.28 -8.93
N GLU A 245 21.51 -34.61 -8.86
CA GLU A 245 20.31 -35.42 -8.63
C GLU A 245 19.75 -35.21 -7.22
N GLU A 246 20.62 -35.22 -6.21
CA GLU A 246 20.24 -34.96 -4.82
C GLU A 246 19.69 -33.54 -4.63
N ARG A 247 20.32 -32.53 -5.25
CA ARG A 247 19.83 -31.15 -5.22
C ARG A 247 18.43 -31.04 -5.83
N ARG A 248 18.21 -31.64 -7.00
CA ARG A 248 16.89 -31.65 -7.67
C ARG A 248 15.83 -32.31 -6.80
N ALA A 249 16.11 -33.50 -6.28
CA ALA A 249 15.16 -34.22 -5.43
C ALA A 249 14.83 -33.45 -4.14
N LEU A 250 15.80 -32.74 -3.55
CA LEU A 250 15.59 -31.93 -2.36
C LEU A 250 14.78 -30.66 -2.68
N MET A 251 15.06 -29.99 -3.79
CA MET A 251 14.31 -28.82 -4.26
C MET A 251 12.85 -29.16 -4.61
N GLU A 252 12.62 -30.30 -5.27
CA GLU A 252 11.26 -30.79 -5.54
C GLU A 252 10.46 -31.00 -4.24
N LYS A 253 11.10 -31.59 -3.21
CA LYS A 253 10.49 -31.75 -1.88
C LYS A 253 10.20 -30.40 -1.22
N ALA A 254 11.18 -29.48 -1.23
CA ALA A 254 11.03 -28.16 -0.67
C ALA A 254 9.87 -27.40 -1.32
N MET A 255 9.73 -27.49 -2.65
CA MET A 255 8.64 -26.85 -3.39
C MET A 255 7.28 -27.50 -3.16
N ALA A 256 7.21 -28.83 -3.00
CA ALA A 256 5.97 -29.48 -2.61
C ALA A 256 5.48 -28.98 -1.22
N ILE A 257 6.40 -28.82 -0.27
CA ILE A 257 6.10 -28.25 1.05
C ILE A 257 5.68 -26.78 0.92
N ASN A 258 6.41 -26.00 0.13
CA ASN A 258 6.11 -24.58 -0.09
C ASN A 258 4.73 -24.38 -0.74
N ARG A 259 4.34 -25.22 -1.70
CA ARG A 259 2.99 -25.18 -2.30
C ARG A 259 1.91 -25.40 -1.25
N ARG A 260 2.06 -26.40 -0.37
CA ARG A 260 1.13 -26.63 0.75
C ARG A 260 1.12 -25.44 1.73
N ASN A 261 2.26 -24.82 1.98
CA ASN A 261 2.35 -23.61 2.79
C ASN A 261 1.58 -22.44 2.16
N VAL A 262 1.70 -22.23 0.84
CA VAL A 262 0.91 -21.20 0.13
C VAL A 262 -0.58 -21.52 0.13
N GLU A 263 -0.97 -22.77 -0.09
CA GLU A 263 -2.38 -23.18 0.02
C GLU A 263 -2.96 -22.88 1.41
N ARG A 264 -2.19 -23.16 2.47
CA ARG A 264 -2.55 -22.80 3.87
C ARG A 264 -2.65 -21.29 4.06
N LEU A 265 -1.73 -20.52 3.48
CA LEU A 265 -1.76 -19.04 3.52
C LEU A 265 -3.00 -18.50 2.82
N VAL A 266 -3.28 -18.93 1.60
CA VAL A 266 -4.47 -18.50 0.83
C VAL A 266 -5.75 -18.90 1.55
N ALA A 267 -5.81 -20.11 2.12
CA ALA A 267 -6.95 -20.54 2.93
C ALA A 267 -7.15 -19.65 4.17
N THR A 268 -6.07 -19.29 4.87
CA THR A 268 -6.11 -18.38 6.03
C THR A 268 -6.62 -17.00 5.61
N TYR A 269 -6.08 -16.44 4.52
CA TYR A 269 -6.49 -15.14 3.99
C TYR A 269 -7.97 -15.09 3.59
N ARG A 270 -8.49 -16.18 3.03
CA ARG A 270 -9.91 -16.29 2.66
C ARG A 270 -10.83 -16.46 3.87
N GLY A 271 -10.29 -16.85 5.01
CA GLY A 271 -11.01 -16.95 6.28
C GLY A 271 -11.26 -15.59 6.94
N PRO A 272 -11.95 -15.58 8.10
CA PRO A 272 -12.19 -14.36 8.87
C PRO A 272 -10.88 -13.68 9.31
N GLU A 273 -10.84 -12.35 9.27
CA GLU A 273 -9.65 -11.54 9.62
C GLU A 273 -9.19 -11.80 11.07
N SER A 274 -10.11 -12.12 11.99
CA SER A 274 -9.79 -12.48 13.39
C SER A 274 -8.98 -13.78 13.54
N THR A 275 -8.95 -14.62 12.50
CA THR A 275 -8.17 -15.87 12.49
C THR A 275 -6.75 -15.69 11.93
N TRP A 276 -6.43 -14.51 11.41
CA TRP A 276 -5.13 -14.25 10.78
C TRP A 276 -4.05 -14.12 11.86
N LYS A 277 -3.06 -15.00 11.78
CA LYS A 277 -1.94 -15.10 12.73
C LYS A 277 -0.61 -15.11 11.99
N LEU A 278 0.49 -14.98 12.73
CA LEU A 278 1.83 -15.17 12.17
C LEU A 278 1.89 -16.55 11.51
N PHE A 279 2.36 -16.58 10.25
CA PHE A 279 2.44 -17.82 9.50
C PHE A 279 3.69 -18.58 9.90
N GLU A 280 3.51 -19.83 10.32
CA GLU A 280 4.60 -20.75 10.58
C GLU A 280 4.66 -21.79 9.45
N PRO A 281 5.76 -21.81 8.67
CA PRO A 281 6.01 -22.86 7.69
C PRO A 281 5.98 -24.25 8.32
N GLU A 282 5.54 -25.24 7.55
CA GLU A 282 5.63 -26.65 7.95
C GLU A 282 7.10 -27.05 8.22
N LYS A 283 7.39 -27.54 9.44
CA LYS A 283 8.71 -28.08 9.79
C LYS A 283 8.80 -29.55 9.40
N THR A 284 9.91 -29.93 8.76
CA THR A 284 10.17 -31.30 8.30
C THR A 284 11.02 -32.08 9.28
N GLY A 285 11.74 -31.41 10.19
CA GLY A 285 12.71 -32.02 11.10
C GLY A 285 14.06 -32.31 10.43
N ASN A 286 14.23 -31.96 9.15
CA ASN A 286 15.50 -31.96 8.45
C ASN A 286 15.97 -30.51 8.31
N ALA A 287 17.05 -30.13 9.00
CA ALA A 287 17.53 -28.75 9.05
C ALA A 287 17.84 -28.16 7.66
N MET A 288 18.42 -28.95 6.74
CA MET A 288 18.71 -28.48 5.38
C MET A 288 17.43 -28.23 4.59
N LEU A 289 16.47 -29.15 4.67
CA LEU A 289 15.19 -28.99 4.00
C LEU A 289 14.37 -27.84 4.60
N ASP A 290 14.38 -27.68 5.92
CA ASP A 290 13.71 -26.57 6.61
C ASP A 290 14.34 -25.22 6.23
N SER A 291 15.66 -25.15 6.08
CA SER A 291 16.36 -23.94 5.61
C SER A 291 16.01 -23.62 4.16
N LEU A 292 16.00 -24.63 3.27
CA LEU A 292 15.59 -24.44 1.87
C LEU A 292 14.13 -24.01 1.75
N VAL A 293 13.24 -24.63 2.52
CA VAL A 293 11.83 -24.20 2.61
C VAL A 293 11.77 -22.77 3.10
N SER A 294 12.48 -22.39 4.16
CA SER A 294 12.50 -21.01 4.65
C SER A 294 12.97 -20.01 3.58
N ALA A 295 14.06 -20.32 2.87
CA ALA A 295 14.62 -19.44 1.83
C ALA A 295 13.71 -19.26 0.61
N ILE A 296 12.94 -20.30 0.25
CA ILE A 296 11.99 -20.24 -0.87
C ILE A 296 10.55 -19.94 -0.43
N THR A 297 10.24 -19.93 0.86
CA THR A 297 8.89 -19.68 1.35
C THR A 297 8.72 -18.18 1.59
N ILE A 298 7.58 -17.63 1.17
CA ILE A 298 7.17 -16.25 1.47
C ILE A 298 6.88 -16.06 2.97
N GLY A 299 7.25 -16.96 3.88
CA GLY A 299 6.65 -17.10 5.22
C GLY A 299 6.69 -15.81 6.04
N ASP A 300 7.88 -15.26 6.22
CA ASP A 300 8.06 -13.99 6.95
C ASP A 300 7.37 -12.82 6.24
N MET A 301 7.46 -12.78 4.92
CA MET A 301 6.79 -11.78 4.10
C MET A 301 5.26 -11.92 4.13
N ALA A 302 4.72 -13.14 4.28
CA ALA A 302 3.30 -13.42 4.37
C ALA A 302 2.72 -12.88 5.67
N GLY A 303 3.45 -13.03 6.79
CA GLY A 303 3.08 -12.40 8.05
C GLY A 303 3.03 -10.88 7.94
N GLN A 304 4.07 -10.25 7.39
CA GLN A 304 4.09 -8.80 7.15
C GLN A 304 2.97 -8.34 6.23
N LEU A 305 2.69 -9.12 5.18
CA LEU A 305 1.65 -8.80 4.21
C LEU A 305 0.24 -8.97 4.80
N PHE A 306 -0.03 -10.03 5.56
CA PHE A 306 -1.28 -10.17 6.32
C PHE A 306 -1.46 -8.99 7.28
N SER A 307 -0.41 -8.60 8.00
CA SER A 307 -0.44 -7.42 8.86
C SER A 307 -0.80 -6.16 8.05
N ALA A 308 -0.15 -5.94 6.90
CA ALA A 308 -0.36 -4.79 6.05
C ALA A 308 -1.78 -4.75 5.44
N VAL A 309 -2.29 -5.87 4.94
CA VAL A 309 -3.64 -5.99 4.38
C VAL A 309 -4.70 -5.81 5.47
N ALA A 310 -4.54 -6.45 6.62
CA ALA A 310 -5.45 -6.28 7.77
C ALA A 310 -5.51 -4.81 8.20
N LYS A 311 -4.35 -4.14 8.29
CA LYS A 311 -4.26 -2.71 8.58
C LYS A 311 -5.00 -1.88 7.56
N GLN A 312 -4.75 -2.07 6.27
CA GLN A 312 -5.39 -1.31 5.20
C GLN A 312 -6.93 -1.46 5.24
N ARG A 313 -7.44 -2.70 5.31
CA ARG A 313 -8.88 -2.97 5.34
C ARG A 313 -9.53 -2.34 6.58
N THR A 314 -8.86 -2.44 7.73
CA THR A 314 -9.30 -1.81 8.98
C THR A 314 -9.30 -0.29 8.89
N GLN A 315 -8.29 0.33 8.27
CA GLN A 315 -8.24 1.78 8.08
C GLN A 315 -9.38 2.29 7.18
N TRP A 316 -9.77 1.55 6.14
CA TRP A 316 -10.95 1.89 5.35
C TRP A 316 -12.27 1.79 6.14
N ARG A 317 -12.39 0.81 7.05
CA ARG A 317 -13.54 0.72 7.98
C ARG A 317 -13.55 1.88 8.98
N LEU A 318 -12.39 2.25 9.51
CA LEU A 318 -12.24 3.42 10.37
C LEU A 318 -12.60 4.71 9.62
N LEU A 319 -12.21 4.86 8.35
CA LEU A 319 -12.63 5.98 7.51
C LEU A 319 -14.16 6.07 7.39
N LEU A 320 -14.82 4.93 7.13
CA LEU A 320 -16.28 4.85 7.08
C LEU A 320 -16.91 5.30 8.41
N LEU A 321 -16.40 4.79 9.54
CA LEU A 321 -16.89 5.17 10.86
C LEU A 321 -16.65 6.66 11.17
N HIS A 322 -15.50 7.23 10.79
CA HIS A 322 -15.27 8.67 10.88
C HIS A 322 -16.33 9.45 10.11
N CYS A 323 -16.65 9.05 8.88
CA CYS A 323 -17.70 9.68 8.08
C CYS A 323 -19.06 9.61 8.78
N LEU A 324 -19.41 8.46 9.36
CA LEU A 324 -20.68 8.27 10.07
C LEU A 324 -20.77 9.12 11.36
N ILE A 325 -19.68 9.20 12.13
CA ILE A 325 -19.60 10.03 13.35
C ILE A 325 -19.71 11.52 13.00
N GLU A 326 -18.99 11.99 11.98
CA GLU A 326 -19.06 13.38 11.53
C GLU A 326 -20.44 13.74 10.98
N LYS A 327 -21.07 12.82 10.24
CA LYS A 327 -22.46 12.95 9.79
C LYS A 327 -23.43 13.09 10.95
N TYR A 328 -23.32 12.22 11.96
CA TYR A 328 -24.12 12.31 13.19
C TYR A 328 -23.92 13.67 13.87
N ARG A 329 -22.66 14.11 14.02
CA ARG A 329 -22.31 15.39 14.63
C ARG A 329 -22.96 16.58 13.93
N ILE A 330 -22.94 16.60 12.59
CA ILE A 330 -23.55 17.66 11.80
C ILE A 330 -25.08 17.66 11.97
N LEU A 331 -25.71 16.48 11.95
CA LEU A 331 -27.17 16.37 12.03
C LEU A 331 -27.75 16.62 13.43
N HIS A 332 -27.00 16.28 14.48
CA HIS A 332 -27.47 16.35 15.87
C HIS A 332 -26.77 17.44 16.70
N ALA A 333 -25.82 18.17 16.12
CA ALA A 333 -24.98 19.17 16.79
C ALA A 333 -24.23 18.65 18.04
N LYS A 334 -24.02 17.33 18.14
CA LYS A 334 -23.28 16.66 19.22
C LYS A 334 -22.64 15.38 18.70
N LEU A 335 -21.54 14.94 19.30
CA LEU A 335 -20.98 13.61 19.05
C LEU A 335 -21.93 12.51 19.57
N PRO A 336 -21.92 11.30 18.97
CA PRO A 336 -22.63 10.16 19.53
C PRO A 336 -22.03 9.80 20.90
N GLN A 337 -22.84 9.26 21.81
CA GLN A 337 -22.35 8.75 23.10
C GLN A 337 -21.67 7.39 22.94
N SER A 338 -22.10 6.60 21.95
CA SER A 338 -21.50 5.32 21.59
C SER A 338 -21.65 5.04 20.10
N LEU A 339 -20.90 4.08 19.57
CA LEU A 339 -21.05 3.66 18.16
C LEU A 339 -22.45 3.09 17.86
N ALA A 340 -23.18 2.59 18.87
CA ALA A 340 -24.56 2.09 18.69
C ALA A 340 -25.54 3.21 18.27
N ASP A 341 -25.25 4.47 18.63
CA ASP A 341 -26.08 5.62 18.24
C ASP A 341 -26.09 5.86 16.72
N LEU A 342 -25.11 5.31 15.99
CA LEU A 342 -25.03 5.40 14.53
C LEU A 342 -26.09 4.54 13.83
N GLN A 343 -26.72 3.59 14.54
CA GLN A 343 -27.72 2.64 14.00
C GLN A 343 -27.21 1.84 12.79
N ARG A 344 -25.94 1.43 12.85
CA ARG A 344 -25.22 0.69 11.79
C ARG A 344 -24.46 -0.49 12.38
N ASN A 345 -25.18 -1.50 12.87
CA ASN A 345 -24.59 -2.61 13.63
C ASN A 345 -23.49 -3.36 12.87
N ASP A 346 -23.61 -3.51 11.56
CA ASP A 346 -22.61 -4.23 10.75
C ASP A 346 -21.30 -3.43 10.55
N ASP A 347 -21.36 -2.11 10.64
CA ASP A 347 -20.20 -1.24 10.36
C ASP A 347 -19.33 -0.99 11.61
N ILE A 348 -19.86 -1.25 12.81
CA ILE A 348 -19.22 -0.93 14.10
C ILE A 348 -18.42 -2.09 14.70
N ALA A 349 -18.55 -3.30 14.12
CA ALA A 349 -17.78 -4.47 14.52
C ALA A 349 -16.36 -4.42 13.95
N ASP A 350 -15.36 -4.68 14.79
CA ASP A 350 -13.96 -4.81 14.43
C ASP A 350 -13.67 -6.27 14.01
N PRO A 351 -13.46 -6.53 12.71
CA PRO A 351 -13.31 -7.88 12.18
C PRO A 351 -12.02 -8.58 12.65
N LEU A 352 -11.09 -7.86 13.27
CA LEU A 352 -9.84 -8.42 13.79
C LEU A 352 -9.99 -9.00 15.20
N THR A 353 -10.99 -8.56 15.97
CA THR A 353 -11.10 -8.90 17.39
C THR A 353 -12.42 -9.54 17.79
N ASP A 354 -13.38 -9.62 16.85
CA ASP A 354 -14.76 -10.04 17.10
C ASP A 354 -15.46 -9.18 18.20
N ASP A 355 -14.96 -7.96 18.43
CA ASP A 355 -15.48 -6.94 19.35
C ASP A 355 -15.88 -5.67 18.56
N LEU A 356 -16.31 -4.60 19.23
CA LEU A 356 -16.54 -3.30 18.61
C LEU A 356 -15.25 -2.52 18.43
N PHE A 357 -15.21 -1.64 17.41
CA PHE A 357 -14.19 -0.60 17.34
C PHE A 357 -14.20 0.26 18.62
N VAL A 358 -13.02 0.66 19.08
CA VAL A 358 -12.91 1.52 20.26
C VAL A 358 -13.24 2.94 19.86
N TYR A 359 -14.25 3.51 20.50
CA TYR A 359 -14.67 4.90 20.34
C TYR A 359 -14.69 5.60 21.69
N LYS A 360 -14.05 6.77 21.78
CA LYS A 360 -14.01 7.58 23.01
C LYS A 360 -14.19 9.06 22.66
N PRO A 361 -15.29 9.72 23.03
CA PRO A 361 -15.40 11.17 22.90
C PRO A 361 -14.39 11.83 23.85
N VAL A 362 -13.56 12.73 23.32
CA VAL A 362 -12.53 13.46 24.08
C VAL A 362 -13.02 14.87 24.43
N SER A 363 -13.68 15.52 23.48
CA SER A 363 -14.23 16.86 23.64
C SER A 363 -15.60 16.95 22.96
N VAL A 364 -16.18 18.15 22.88
CA VAL A 364 -17.42 18.39 22.12
C VAL A 364 -17.24 18.09 20.62
N ARG A 365 -16.00 18.17 20.11
CA ARG A 365 -15.69 18.02 18.68
C ARG A 365 -14.70 16.90 18.38
N ASP A 366 -13.96 16.44 19.38
CA ASP A 366 -12.87 15.48 19.20
C ASP A 366 -13.22 14.12 19.78
N PHE A 367 -12.73 13.07 19.15
CA PHE A 367 -12.90 11.69 19.59
C PHE A 367 -11.68 10.85 19.20
N GLU A 368 -11.43 9.78 19.95
CA GLU A 368 -10.54 8.70 19.54
C GLU A 368 -11.35 7.59 18.86
N LEU A 369 -10.84 7.07 17.74
CA LEU A 369 -11.39 5.91 17.06
C LEU A 369 -10.26 4.99 16.59
N TYR A 370 -10.28 3.72 17.02
CA TYR A 370 -9.26 2.75 16.62
C TYR A 370 -9.74 1.29 16.77
N SER A 371 -9.08 0.39 16.06
CA SER A 371 -9.14 -1.06 16.31
C SER A 371 -8.07 -1.44 17.33
N LYS A 372 -8.39 -2.37 18.25
CA LYS A 372 -7.39 -2.93 19.17
C LYS A 372 -6.33 -3.76 18.42
N GLY A 373 -6.69 -4.26 17.23
CA GLY A 373 -5.86 -5.12 16.40
C GLY A 373 -5.63 -6.51 17.00
N THR A 374 -4.74 -7.26 16.38
CA THR A 374 -4.26 -8.57 16.85
C THR A 374 -2.80 -8.47 17.27
N GLU A 375 -2.21 -9.58 17.73
CA GLU A 375 -0.76 -9.69 17.94
C GLU A 375 0.04 -9.31 16.67
N LEU A 376 -0.49 -9.64 15.49
CA LEU A 376 0.16 -9.39 14.20
C LEU A 376 0.15 -7.90 13.81
N THR A 377 -0.94 -7.19 14.11
CA THR A 377 -1.12 -5.82 13.64
C THR A 377 -0.79 -4.77 14.69
N GLY A 378 -0.99 -5.09 15.97
CA GLY A 378 -1.12 -4.10 17.02
C GLY A 378 -2.32 -3.16 16.78
N PRO A 379 -2.50 -2.13 17.64
CA PRO A 379 -3.59 -1.18 17.47
C PRO A 379 -3.53 -0.44 16.13
N ILE A 380 -4.70 -0.21 15.52
CA ILE A 380 -4.82 0.40 14.20
C ILE A 380 -5.71 1.63 14.28
N ALA A 381 -5.18 2.78 13.83
CA ALA A 381 -5.92 4.01 13.60
C ALA A 381 -5.81 4.42 12.12
N ILE A 382 -6.63 5.37 11.66
CA ILE A 382 -6.51 5.92 10.29
C ILE A 382 -5.08 6.41 10.03
N ARG A 383 -4.44 7.05 11.02
CA ARG A 383 -3.04 7.48 10.93
C ARG A 383 -2.08 6.48 11.55
N TYR A 384 -1.07 6.10 10.76
CA TYR A 384 -0.06 5.10 11.12
C TYR A 384 0.90 5.52 12.25
N ARG A 385 0.81 6.76 12.76
CA ARG A 385 1.59 7.24 13.91
C ARG A 385 0.80 8.29 14.68
N ARG A 386 0.43 7.99 15.93
CA ARG A 386 0.41 9.06 16.96
C ARG A 386 1.80 9.70 16.91
N GLN A 387 1.89 11.03 16.88
CA GLN A 387 3.18 11.67 17.12
C GLN A 387 3.68 11.11 18.46
N GLN A 388 4.70 10.25 18.41
CA GLN A 388 5.50 10.00 19.59
C GLN A 388 6.10 11.37 19.91
N THR A 389 5.71 11.96 21.04
CA THR A 389 6.47 13.06 21.61
C THR A 389 7.89 12.58 21.84
N ALA A 390 8.84 13.51 21.86
CA ALA A 390 10.27 13.24 22.01
C ALA A 390 10.65 12.43 23.28
N GLU A 391 9.69 12.19 24.18
CA GLU A 391 9.87 11.48 25.44
C GLU A 391 9.39 10.01 25.42
N GLY A 392 8.92 9.48 24.29
CA GLY A 392 8.49 8.07 24.20
C GLY A 392 7.21 7.72 24.99
N VAL A 393 6.67 8.66 25.77
CA VAL A 393 5.31 8.61 26.32
C VAL A 393 4.36 9.08 25.23
N ALA A 394 3.24 8.39 25.01
CA ALA A 394 2.21 8.87 24.08
C ALA A 394 1.80 10.29 24.49
N ALA A 395 2.03 11.27 23.63
CA ALA A 395 1.62 12.65 23.89
C ALA A 395 0.11 12.70 24.07
N ASP A 396 -0.35 13.38 25.12
CA ASP A 396 -1.70 13.94 25.10
C ASP A 396 -1.85 14.86 23.88
N PRO A 397 -3.03 14.91 23.25
CA PRO A 397 -3.26 15.71 22.06
C PRO A 397 -2.85 17.17 22.31
N PRO A 398 -2.18 17.84 21.34
CA PRO A 398 -1.85 19.24 21.47
C PRO A 398 -3.16 20.02 21.70
N PRO A 399 -3.19 20.97 22.67
CA PRO A 399 -4.38 21.75 22.92
C PRO A 399 -4.80 22.47 21.63
N PRO A 400 -6.11 22.59 21.35
CA PRO A 400 -6.58 23.20 20.13
C PRO A 400 -6.02 24.62 20.01
N THR A 401 -5.14 24.83 19.04
CA THR A 401 -4.64 26.16 18.70
C THR A 401 -5.79 26.95 18.08
N GLY A 402 -6.57 27.62 18.92
CA GLY A 402 -7.76 28.33 18.48
C GLY A 402 -8.62 28.96 19.57
N SER A 403 -8.04 29.60 20.60
CA SER A 403 -8.75 30.68 21.30
C SER A 403 -8.31 32.01 20.72
N ARG A 404 -8.99 32.46 19.66
CA ARG A 404 -9.07 33.91 19.40
C ARG A 404 -10.15 34.44 20.34
N SER A 405 -9.71 35.25 21.30
CA SER A 405 -10.52 36.15 22.12
C SER A 405 -11.33 37.10 21.25
#